data_AF-A0A1G8Q2I0-F1
#
_entry.id   AF-A0A1G8Q2I0-F1
#
_cell.length_a   1.000
_cell.length_b   1.000
_cell.length_c   1.000
_cell.angle_alpha   90.00
_cell.angle_beta   90.00
_cell.angle_gamma   90.00
#
_symmetry.space_group_name_H-M   'P 1'
#
loop_
_entity.id
_entity.type
_entity.pdbx_description
1 polymer ?
#
loop_
_entity_poly.entity_id
_entity_poly.type
_entity_poly.pdbx_seq_one_letter_code
_entity_poly.pdbx_strand_id
1 'polypeptide(L)'
;MQFSPDLRDEVASGAVTASVRLWRRPKVRVGGRYPVAGAIIEVTSIELIPFRMVTADDVRRCGEPDREALRGRAAHAGPITDDTPIYLIEFQVAE
;
A
#
# COMPACT_ATOMS: atom_id res chain seq x y z
N MET A 1 1.42 3.89 -9.52
CA MET A 1 0.58 3.30 -8.46
C MET A 1 -0.75 4.04 -8.45
N GLN A 2 -1.87 3.42 -8.04
CA GLN A 2 -3.16 4.12 -7.90
C GLN A 2 -3.68 3.94 -6.46
N PHE A 3 -4.38 4.95 -5.95
CA PHE A 3 -4.98 5.00 -4.62
C PHE A 3 -6.45 5.39 -4.71
N SER A 4 -7.26 4.83 -3.81
CA SER A 4 -8.65 5.23 -3.63
C SER A 4 -8.72 6.74 -3.34
N PRO A 5 -9.77 7.45 -3.82
CA PRO A 5 -9.85 8.91 -3.70
C PRO A 5 -9.62 9.44 -2.28
N ASP A 6 -10.16 8.76 -1.27
CA ASP A 6 -10.06 9.09 0.15
C ASP A 6 -8.62 9.08 0.70
N LEU A 7 -7.71 8.28 0.11
CA LEU A 7 -6.32 8.18 0.58
C LEU A 7 -5.36 9.11 -0.16
N ARG A 8 -5.78 9.77 -1.25
CA ARG A 8 -4.82 10.48 -2.12
C ARG A 8 -4.16 11.66 -1.43
N ASP A 9 -4.94 12.43 -0.66
CA ASP A 9 -4.44 13.61 0.04
C ASP A 9 -3.54 13.21 1.23
N GLU A 10 -3.85 12.09 1.90
CA GLU A 10 -3.02 11.54 2.96
C GLU A 10 -1.69 10.96 2.42
N VAL A 11 -1.71 10.34 1.24
CA VAL A 11 -0.49 9.91 0.55
C VAL A 11 0.33 11.11 0.10
N ALA A 12 -0.32 12.13 -0.49
CA ALA A 12 0.36 13.33 -0.99
C ALA A 12 0.99 14.17 0.14
N SER A 13 0.40 14.14 1.35
CA SER A 13 0.96 14.78 2.54
C SER A 13 2.00 13.95 3.28
N GLY A 14 2.17 12.66 2.92
CA GLY A 14 3.08 11.73 3.58
C GLY A 14 2.54 11.15 4.89
N ALA A 15 1.25 11.33 5.20
CA ALA A 15 0.60 10.68 6.33
C ALA A 15 0.43 9.17 6.11
N VAL A 16 0.15 8.78 4.85
CA VAL A 16 0.16 7.38 4.40
C VAL A 16 1.46 7.09 3.68
N THR A 17 2.17 6.05 4.12
CA THR A 17 3.53 5.70 3.68
C THR A 17 3.69 4.24 3.25
N ALA A 18 2.63 3.44 3.39
CA ALA A 18 2.62 2.05 2.95
C ALA A 18 1.34 1.71 2.18
N SER A 19 1.38 0.62 1.42
CA SER A 19 0.20 0.08 0.77
C SER A 19 0.28 -1.42 0.55
N VAL A 20 -0.80 -2.12 0.87
CA VAL A 20 -0.97 -3.55 0.56
C VAL A 20 -1.63 -3.72 -0.80
N ARG A 21 -1.08 -4.62 -1.63
CA ARG A 21 -1.58 -4.91 -2.97
C ARG A 21 -1.62 -6.40 -3.26
N LEU A 22 -2.82 -6.91 -3.58
CA LEU A 22 -2.98 -8.22 -4.20
C LEU A 22 -2.71 -8.14 -5.71
N TRP A 23 -1.50 -8.46 -6.14
CA TRP A 23 -1.12 -8.50 -7.56
C TRP A 23 -0.52 -9.86 -7.95
N ARG A 24 -0.67 -10.23 -9.22
CA ARG A 24 0.03 -11.41 -9.80
C ARG A 24 1.55 -11.20 -9.94
N ARG A 25 1.98 -9.96 -10.15
CA ARG A 25 3.39 -9.54 -10.29
C ARG A 25 3.53 -8.07 -9.87
N PRO A 26 4.71 -7.61 -9.42
CA PRO A 26 4.92 -6.21 -9.10
C PRO A 26 4.56 -5.30 -10.28
N LYS A 27 3.83 -4.22 -10.00
CA LYS A 27 3.49 -3.16 -10.97
C LYS A 27 4.32 -1.89 -10.77
N VAL A 28 5.13 -1.87 -9.72
CA VAL A 28 6.06 -0.81 -9.37
C VAL A 28 7.43 -1.42 -9.05
N ARG A 29 8.45 -0.58 -8.90
CA ARG A 29 9.81 -0.98 -8.52
C ARG A 29 10.36 -0.03 -7.46
N VAL A 30 11.26 -0.52 -6.61
CA VAL A 30 12.06 0.31 -5.69
C VAL A 30 12.82 1.38 -6.50
N GLY A 31 12.85 2.61 -5.98
CA GLY A 31 13.34 3.82 -6.67
C GLY A 31 12.40 4.35 -7.76
N GLY A 32 11.25 3.70 -7.98
CA GLY A 32 10.25 4.15 -8.93
C GLY A 32 9.45 5.34 -8.39
N ARG A 33 9.37 6.42 -9.18
CA ARG A 33 8.60 7.62 -8.86
C ARG A 33 7.23 7.60 -9.55
N TYR A 34 6.15 7.89 -8.81
CA TYR A 34 4.77 7.82 -9.29
C TYR A 34 3.94 9.02 -8.82
N PRO A 35 3.09 9.61 -9.68
CA PRO A 35 2.26 10.75 -9.30
C PRO A 35 1.05 10.33 -8.45
N VAL A 36 0.73 11.12 -7.44
CA VAL A 36 -0.49 11.02 -6.61
C VAL A 36 -0.92 12.42 -6.17
N ALA A 37 -2.14 12.84 -6.53
CA ALA A 37 -2.76 14.11 -6.09
C ALA A 37 -1.81 15.34 -6.05
N GLY A 38 -1.10 15.59 -7.15
CA GLY A 38 -0.20 16.75 -7.27
C GLY A 38 1.17 16.56 -6.62
N ALA A 39 1.41 15.46 -5.90
CA ALA A 39 2.70 15.05 -5.38
C ALA A 39 3.31 13.91 -6.22
N ILE A 40 4.60 13.65 -6.01
CA ILE A 40 5.29 12.46 -6.49
C ILE A 40 5.69 11.64 -5.28
N ILE A 41 5.41 10.33 -5.31
CA ILE A 41 5.94 9.38 -4.32
C ILE A 41 7.05 8.55 -4.94
N GLU A 42 8.03 8.16 -4.13
CA GLU A 42 9.06 7.19 -4.49
C GLU A 42 8.87 5.91 -3.69
N VAL A 43 8.85 4.76 -4.38
CA VAL A 43 8.77 3.44 -3.73
C VAL A 43 10.13 3.09 -3.12
N THR A 44 10.14 2.81 -1.82
CA THR A 44 11.36 2.53 -1.03
C THR A 44 11.54 1.05 -0.72
N SER A 45 10.44 0.30 -0.58
CA SER A 45 10.46 -1.15 -0.33
C SER A 45 9.30 -1.87 -1.03
N ILE A 46 9.54 -3.13 -1.42
CA ILE A 46 8.53 -4.05 -1.93
C ILE A 46 8.81 -5.43 -1.33
N GLU A 47 7.90 -5.90 -0.49
CA GLU A 47 8.00 -7.23 0.13
C GLU A 47 6.79 -8.09 -0.24
N LEU A 48 7.02 -9.38 -0.50
CA LEU A 48 5.95 -10.36 -0.72
C LEU A 48 5.79 -11.18 0.56
N ILE A 49 4.74 -10.90 1.33
CA ILE A 49 4.46 -11.53 2.62
C ILE A 49 3.06 -12.13 2.63
N PRO A 50 2.79 -13.19 3.42
CA PRO A 50 1.41 -13.60 3.65
C PRO A 50 0.69 -12.53 4.48
N PHE A 51 -0.60 -12.30 4.22
CA PHE A 51 -1.39 -11.26 4.90
C PHE A 51 -1.34 -11.35 6.43
N ARG A 52 -1.14 -12.56 6.98
CA ARG A 52 -0.99 -12.78 8.42
C ARG A 52 0.14 -11.99 9.07
N MET A 53 1.17 -11.65 8.31
CA MET A 53 2.34 -10.91 8.77
C MET A 53 2.11 -9.40 8.84
N VAL A 54 1.00 -8.88 8.28
CA VAL A 54 0.67 -7.45 8.35
C VAL A 54 0.42 -7.06 9.81
N THR A 55 1.23 -6.12 10.30
CA THR A 55 1.21 -5.65 11.68
C THR A 55 0.22 -4.50 11.86
N ALA A 56 -0.07 -4.14 13.12
CA ALA A 56 -0.88 -2.96 13.43
C ALA A 56 -0.20 -1.66 12.99
N ASP A 57 1.14 -1.61 12.93
CA ASP A 57 1.85 -0.45 12.41
C ASP A 57 1.70 -0.33 10.90
N ASP A 58 1.76 -1.44 10.16
CA ASP A 58 1.52 -1.44 8.71
C ASP A 58 0.08 -0.98 8.38
N VAL A 59 -0.91 -1.39 9.17
CA VAL A 59 -2.31 -0.95 9.04
C VAL A 59 -2.41 0.58 9.16
N ARG A 60 -1.82 1.15 10.21
CA ARG A 60 -1.77 2.61 10.39
C ARG A 60 -1.03 3.32 9.27
N ARG A 61 0.13 2.79 8.84
CA ARG A 61 0.91 3.35 7.72
C ARG A 61 0.17 3.29 6.39
N CYS A 62 -0.81 2.39 6.24
CA CYS A 62 -1.70 2.29 5.08
C CYS A 62 -2.91 3.23 5.14
N GLY A 63 -3.11 3.97 6.25
CA GLY A 63 -4.26 4.85 6.44
C GLY A 63 -5.57 4.11 6.76
N GLU A 64 -5.48 2.90 7.32
CA GLU A 64 -6.66 2.08 7.63
C GLU A 64 -6.94 2.05 9.14
N PRO A 65 -8.22 2.00 9.53
CA PRO A 65 -8.60 1.95 10.94
C PRO A 65 -8.26 0.59 11.59
N ASP A 66 -8.34 -0.48 10.80
CA ASP A 66 -8.08 -1.83 11.25
C ASP A 66 -7.65 -2.76 10.09
N ARG A 67 -7.27 -3.98 10.45
CA ARG A 67 -6.74 -4.97 9.52
C ARG A 67 -7.79 -5.51 8.56
N GLU A 68 -9.07 -5.53 8.92
CA GLU A 68 -10.14 -6.01 8.04
C GLU A 68 -10.54 -4.95 7.01
N ALA A 69 -10.52 -3.66 7.38
CA ALA A 69 -10.64 -2.55 6.43
C ALA A 69 -9.51 -2.61 5.38
N LEU A 70 -8.26 -2.78 5.84
CA LEU A 70 -7.11 -2.98 4.95
C LEU A 70 -7.28 -4.20 4.04
N ARG A 71 -7.74 -5.35 4.58
CA ARG A 71 -8.03 -6.56 3.81
C ARG A 71 -9.06 -6.29 2.72
N GLY A 72 -10.16 -5.64 3.07
CA GLY A 72 -11.25 -5.28 2.16
C GLY A 72 -10.76 -4.39 1.02
N ARG A 73 -9.95 -3.36 1.33
CA ARG A 73 -9.39 -2.47 0.31
C ARG A 73 -8.38 -3.20 -0.60
N ALA A 74 -7.55 -4.06 -0.03
CA ALA A 74 -6.55 -4.81 -0.79
C ALA A 74 -7.15 -5.92 -1.67
N ALA A 75 -8.38 -6.39 -1.39
CA ALA A 75 -9.06 -7.48 -2.10
C ALA A 75 -9.60 -7.12 -3.50
N HIS A 76 -9.10 -6.06 -4.12
CA HIS A 76 -9.47 -5.60 -5.48
C HIS A 76 -9.26 -6.62 -6.62
N ALA A 77 -8.50 -7.70 -6.38
CA ALA A 77 -8.22 -8.75 -7.36
C ALA A 77 -8.69 -10.15 -6.91
N GLY A 78 -9.46 -10.24 -5.82
CA GLY A 78 -9.93 -11.49 -5.24
C GLY A 78 -9.86 -11.50 -3.71
N PRO A 79 -10.43 -12.53 -3.05
CA PRO A 79 -10.41 -12.65 -1.60
C PRO A 79 -8.99 -12.78 -1.05
N ILE A 80 -8.76 -12.21 0.13
CA ILE A 80 -7.49 -12.31 0.87
C ILE A 80 -7.74 -13.07 2.16
N THR A 81 -7.15 -14.25 2.28
CA THR A 81 -7.03 -14.99 3.54
C THR A 81 -5.71 -14.65 4.23
N ASP A 82 -5.54 -15.10 5.47
CA ASP A 82 -4.31 -14.90 6.23
C ASP A 82 -3.04 -15.46 5.56
N ASP A 83 -3.17 -16.51 4.77
CA ASP A 83 -2.05 -17.10 4.04
C ASP A 83 -1.88 -16.55 2.62
N THR A 84 -2.76 -15.64 2.20
CA THR A 84 -2.69 -15.05 0.85
C THR A 84 -1.44 -14.18 0.72
N PRO A 85 -0.56 -14.43 -0.26
CA PRO A 85 0.60 -13.59 -0.50
C PRO A 85 0.17 -12.24 -1.06
N ILE A 86 0.63 -11.17 -0.43
CA ILE A 86 0.39 -9.79 -0.83
C ILE A 86 1.72 -9.05 -0.98
N TYR A 87 1.72 -7.98 -1.78
CA TYR A 87 2.82 -7.03 -1.78
C TYR A 87 2.58 -5.96 -0.72
N LEU A 88 3.46 -5.86 0.27
CA LEU A 88 3.58 -4.69 1.13
C LEU A 88 4.57 -3.73 0.47
N ILE A 89 4.11 -2.53 0.14
CA ILE A 89 4.87 -1.55 -0.63
C ILE A 89 5.02 -0.31 0.23
N GLU A 90 6.26 0.06 0.54
CA GLU A 90 6.57 1.29 1.27
C GLU A 90 6.98 2.38 0.28
N PHE A 91 6.64 3.62 0.60
CA PHE A 91 6.97 4.78 -0.19
C PHE A 91 7.03 6.04 0.67
N GLN A 92 7.67 7.07 0.12
CA GLN A 92 7.75 8.40 0.70
C GLN A 92 7.36 9.44 -0.34
N VAL A 93 6.88 10.61 0.09
CA VAL A 93 6.77 11.77 -0.80
C VAL A 93 8.18 12.15 -1.22
N ALA A 94 8.40 12.27 -2.53
CA ALA A 94 9.69 12.63 -3.07
C ALA A 94 9.86 14.16 -3.04
N GLU A 95 11.08 14.60 -2.72
CA GLU A 95 11.49 16.01 -2.85
C GLU A 95 11.36 16.54 -4.29
#